data_AF-A0A2G6P2E2-F1
#
_entry.id   AF-A0A2G6P2E2-F1
#
_cell.length_a   1.000
_cell.length_b   1.000
_cell.length_c   1.000
_cell.angle_alpha   90.00
_cell.angle_beta   90.00
_cell.angle_gamma   90.00
#
_symmetry.space_group_name_H-M   'P 1'
#
loop_
_entity.id
_entity.type
_entity.pdbx_description
1 polymer ?
#
loop_
_entity_poly.entity_id
_entity_poly.type
_entity_poly.pdbx_seq_one_letter_code
_entity_poly.pdbx_strand_id
1 'polypeptide(L)'
;MDKETMKKEGHIYFSEYLKDRLDNPELKKEYEARKFKHELIQVFIEYQKETKITQKEIAEKMGVKQQVISRFKQGLVSPSIEFIANLLSAMNMKIKFEKIEEEKEN
;
A
#
# COMPACT_ATOMS: atom_id res chain seq x y z
N MET A 1 -0.72 8.93 -26.88
CA MET A 1 0.04 7.88 -27.60
C MET A 1 -0.53 6.54 -27.19
N ASP A 2 -0.78 5.68 -28.17
CA ASP A 2 -1.20 4.30 -27.96
C ASP A 2 -0.01 3.39 -27.62
N LYS A 3 -0.30 2.15 -27.22
CA LYS A 3 0.71 1.18 -26.74
C LYS A 3 1.68 0.69 -27.80
N GLU A 4 1.27 0.72 -29.06
CA GLU A 4 2.06 0.25 -30.18
C GLU A 4 3.15 1.26 -30.53
N THR A 5 2.81 2.55 -30.46
CA THR A 5 3.75 3.66 -30.65
C THR A 5 4.84 3.68 -29.56
N MET A 6 4.50 3.41 -28.30
CA MET A 6 5.46 3.39 -27.18
C MET A 6 6.48 2.23 -27.26
N LYS A 7 6.07 1.07 -27.81
CA LYS A 7 6.93 -0.12 -27.89
C LYS A 7 8.02 0.01 -28.97
N LYS A 8 7.72 0.69 -30.08
CA LYS A 8 8.70 0.99 -31.16
C LYS A 8 9.80 1.96 -30.73
N GLU A 9 9.50 2.84 -29.78
CA GLU A 9 10.46 3.83 -29.24
C GLU A 9 11.29 3.29 -28.06
N GLY A 10 11.14 2.01 -27.71
CA GLY A 10 11.93 1.37 -26.63
C GLY A 10 11.40 1.66 -25.22
N HIS A 11 10.17 2.17 -25.08
CA HIS A 11 9.54 2.36 -23.78
C HIS A 11 8.88 1.06 -23.31
N ILE A 12 9.38 0.49 -22.22
CA ILE A 12 8.76 -0.65 -21.54
C ILE A 12 7.69 -0.10 -20.58
N TYR A 13 6.47 -0.63 -20.67
CA TYR A 13 5.43 -0.34 -19.68
C TYR A 13 5.86 -0.87 -18.32
N PHE A 14 5.75 -0.06 -17.27
CA PHE A 14 6.10 -0.47 -15.91
C PHE A 14 5.39 -1.78 -15.48
N SER A 15 4.17 -2.01 -15.98
CA SER A 15 3.43 -3.26 -15.80
C SER A 15 4.03 -4.47 -16.53
N GLU A 16 4.61 -4.30 -17.72
CA GLU A 16 5.30 -5.36 -18.47
C GLU A 16 6.67 -5.64 -17.83
N TYR A 17 7.40 -4.59 -17.42
CA TYR A 17 8.67 -4.70 -16.67
C TYR A 17 8.51 -5.45 -15.33
N LEU A 18 7.40 -5.20 -14.63
CA LEU A 18 7.08 -5.89 -13.38
C LEU A 18 6.72 -7.36 -13.61
N LYS A 19 6.00 -7.67 -14.69
CA LYS A 19 5.56 -9.04 -14.99
C LYS A 19 6.75 -9.99 -15.14
N ASP A 20 7.74 -9.59 -15.94
CA ASP A 20 8.92 -10.41 -16.23
C ASP A 20 9.87 -10.60 -15.03
N ARG A 21 9.74 -9.78 -13.98
CA ARG A 21 10.61 -9.87 -12.78
C ARG A 21 9.94 -10.52 -11.57
N LEU A 22 8.61 -10.59 -11.54
CA LEU A 22 7.86 -11.23 -10.45
C LEU A 22 7.86 -12.76 -10.49
N ASP A 23 8.47 -13.37 -11.51
CA ASP A 23 8.73 -14.83 -11.55
C ASP A 23 9.76 -15.27 -10.51
N ASN A 24 10.54 -14.35 -9.93
CA ASN A 24 11.40 -14.63 -8.79
C ASN A 24 10.57 -14.58 -7.47
N PRO A 25 10.45 -15.70 -6.72
CA PRO A 25 9.64 -15.76 -5.49
C PRO A 25 10.06 -14.78 -4.40
N GLU A 26 11.35 -14.49 -4.28
CA GLU A 26 11.88 -13.54 -3.29
C GLU A 26 11.51 -12.10 -3.67
N LEU A 27 11.61 -11.78 -4.97
CA LEU A 27 11.23 -10.48 -5.52
C LEU A 27 9.70 -10.27 -5.48
N LYS A 28 8.93 -11.33 -5.73
CA LYS A 28 7.46 -11.35 -5.59
C LYS A 28 7.04 -11.09 -4.15
N LYS A 29 7.67 -11.75 -3.18
CA LYS A 29 7.39 -11.55 -1.75
C LYS A 29 7.71 -10.13 -1.30
N GLU A 30 8.85 -9.59 -1.71
CA GLU A 30 9.22 -8.21 -1.40
C GLU A 30 8.27 -7.20 -2.08
N TYR A 31 7.89 -7.46 -3.33
CA TYR A 31 6.93 -6.65 -4.07
C TYR A 31 5.54 -6.67 -3.42
N GLU A 32 5.04 -7.84 -3.02
CA GLU A 32 3.74 -7.96 -2.35
C GLU A 32 3.74 -7.29 -0.97
N ALA A 33 4.81 -7.43 -0.18
CA ALA A 33 4.94 -6.71 1.08
C ALA A 33 4.95 -5.18 0.86
N ARG A 34 5.61 -4.69 -0.21
CA ARG A 34 5.58 -3.28 -0.61
C ARG A 34 4.19 -2.86 -1.12
N LYS A 35 3.48 -3.75 -1.81
CA LYS A 35 2.12 -3.54 -2.31
C LYS A 35 1.12 -3.37 -1.17
N PHE A 36 1.12 -4.28 -0.19
CA PHE A 36 0.24 -4.20 0.98
C PHE A 36 0.41 -2.86 1.74
N LYS A 37 1.65 -2.45 1.96
CA LYS A 37 1.94 -1.15 2.59
C LYS A 37 1.43 0.02 1.76
N HIS A 38 1.55 -0.04 0.44
CA HIS A 38 1.03 0.99 -0.45
C HIS A 38 -0.49 1.07 -0.37
N GLU A 39 -1.18 -0.08 -0.38
CA GLU A 39 -2.64 -0.17 -0.25
C GLU A 39 -3.13 0.46 1.06
N LEU A 40 -2.48 0.15 2.19
CA LEU A 40 -2.80 0.78 3.48
C LEU A 40 -2.66 2.31 3.45
N ILE A 41 -1.61 2.82 2.79
CA ILE A 41 -1.41 4.27 2.65
C ILE A 41 -2.51 4.88 1.75
N GLN A 42 -2.93 4.20 0.69
CA GLN A 42 -4.00 4.68 -0.18
C GLN A 42 -5.34 4.75 0.57
N VAL A 43 -5.71 3.68 1.29
CA VAL A 43 -6.92 3.67 2.14
C VAL A 43 -6.89 4.84 3.12
N PHE A 44 -5.74 5.14 3.73
CA PHE A 44 -5.60 6.30 4.61
C PHE A 44 -5.80 7.63 3.88
N ILE A 45 -5.20 7.81 2.69
CA ILE A 45 -5.33 9.04 1.90
C ILE A 45 -6.79 9.27 1.46
N GLU A 46 -7.48 8.21 1.05
CA GLU A 46 -8.90 8.25 0.66
C GLU A 46 -9.77 8.66 1.85
N TYR A 47 -9.57 8.02 3.00
CA TYR A 47 -10.27 8.40 4.24
C TYR A 47 -10.06 9.88 4.61
N GLN A 48 -8.84 10.42 4.46
CA GLN A 48 -8.58 11.85 4.69
C GLN A 48 -9.34 12.75 3.70
N LYS A 49 -9.44 12.35 2.42
CA LYS A 49 -10.16 13.13 1.40
C LYS A 49 -11.65 13.18 1.68
N GLU A 50 -12.23 12.06 2.11
CA GLU A 50 -13.66 11.90 2.40
C GLU A 50 -14.07 12.63 3.68
N THR A 51 -13.31 12.43 4.77
CA THR A 51 -13.66 12.95 6.10
C THR A 51 -13.09 14.33 6.41
N LYS A 52 -12.16 14.82 5.58
CA LYS A 52 -11.37 16.04 5.81
C LYS A 52 -10.50 16.00 7.07
N ILE A 53 -10.29 14.82 7.66
CA ILE A 53 -9.44 14.67 8.84
C ILE A 53 -7.97 14.96 8.49
N THR A 54 -7.30 15.72 9.36
CA THR A 54 -5.89 16.06 9.23
C THR A 54 -5.00 14.96 9.79
N GLN A 55 -3.71 14.99 9.42
CA GLN A 55 -2.71 14.07 9.99
C GLN A 55 -2.54 14.27 11.50
N LYS A 56 -2.74 15.51 11.98
CA LYS A 56 -2.65 15.86 13.39
C LYS A 56 -3.80 15.23 14.18
N GLU A 57 -5.03 15.37 13.70
CA GLU A 57 -6.21 14.81 14.37
C GLU A 57 -6.18 13.28 14.42
N ILE A 58 -5.74 12.60 13.35
CA ILE A 58 -5.53 11.15 13.42
C ILE A 58 -4.43 10.77 14.40
N ALA A 59 -3.32 11.51 14.42
CA ALA A 59 -2.23 11.25 15.36
C ALA A 59 -2.71 11.38 16.82
N GLU A 60 -3.54 12.38 17.10
CA GLU A 60 -4.19 12.59 18.41
C GLU A 60 -5.11 11.43 18.77
N LYS A 61 -5.96 10.97 17.85
CA LYS A 61 -6.80 9.77 18.07
C LYS A 61 -5.99 8.51 18.35
N MET A 62 -4.83 8.38 17.72
CA MET A 62 -3.92 7.23 17.90
C MET A 62 -2.98 7.39 19.10
N GLY A 63 -2.94 8.55 19.77
CA GLY A 63 -1.99 8.82 20.85
C GLY A 63 -0.52 8.88 20.41
N VAL A 64 -0.25 9.23 19.15
CA VAL A 64 1.11 9.31 18.58
C VAL A 64 1.45 10.74 18.13
N LYS A 65 2.72 11.01 17.85
CA LYS A 65 3.14 12.30 17.27
C LYS A 65 2.73 12.37 15.79
N GLN A 66 2.33 13.57 15.32
CA GLN A 66 2.02 13.81 13.90
C GLN A 66 3.12 13.34 12.94
N GLN A 67 4.39 13.45 13.34
CA GLN A 67 5.55 12.98 12.56
C GLN A 67 5.48 11.48 12.24
N VAL A 68 4.87 10.66 13.11
CA VAL A 68 4.68 9.23 12.88
C VAL A 68 3.74 9.01 11.69
N ILE A 69 2.62 9.75 11.62
CA ILE A 69 1.66 9.69 10.50
C ILE A 69 2.31 10.18 9.21
N SER A 70 3.10 11.26 9.27
CA SER A 70 3.83 11.77 8.10
C SER A 70 4.80 10.72 7.53
N ARG A 71 5.61 10.09 8.39
CA ARG A 71 6.53 9.01 7.98
C ARG A 71 5.78 7.79 7.43
N PHE A 72 4.63 7.46 8.01
CA PHE A 72 3.75 6.40 7.49
C PHE A 72 3.29 6.68 6.07
N LYS A 73 2.74 7.87 5.81
CA LYS A 73 2.28 8.28 4.46
C LYS A 73 3.41 8.31 3.42
N GLN A 74 4.62 8.67 3.83
CA GLN A 74 5.79 8.68 2.96
C GLN A 74 6.36 7.26 2.72
N GLY A 75 5.80 6.24 3.37
CA GLY A 75 6.31 4.88 3.27
C GLY A 75 7.66 4.69 3.96
N LEU A 76 8.02 5.53 4.94
CA LEU A 76 9.31 5.46 5.64
C LEU A 76 9.29 4.59 6.91
N VAL A 77 8.14 4.00 7.24
CA VAL A 77 7.99 3.07 8.36
C VAL A 77 7.45 1.74 7.87
N SER A 78 7.90 0.65 8.48
CA SER A 78 7.25 -0.65 8.39
C SER A 78 6.27 -0.74 9.56
N PRO A 79 4.96 -0.50 9.35
CA PRO A 79 4.01 -0.47 10.45
C PRO A 79 3.84 -1.87 11.05
N SER A 80 3.81 -1.96 12.39
CA SER A 80 3.42 -3.19 13.08
C SER A 80 1.92 -3.46 12.89
N ILE A 81 1.49 -4.69 13.14
CA ILE A 81 0.05 -5.04 13.15
C ILE A 81 -0.71 -4.15 14.16
N GLU A 82 -0.11 -3.89 15.32
CA GLU A 82 -0.69 -3.00 16.33
C GLU A 82 -0.88 -1.56 15.81
N PHE A 83 0.10 -1.03 15.07
CA PHE A 83 -0.04 0.28 14.43
C PHE A 83 -1.22 0.30 13.45
N ILE A 84 -1.34 -0.74 12.62
CA ILE A 84 -2.41 -0.85 11.62
C ILE A 84 -3.77 -0.95 12.32
N ALA A 85 -3.88 -1.77 13.38
CA ALA A 85 -5.11 -1.92 14.14
C ALA A 85 -5.55 -0.60 14.81
N ASN A 86 -4.61 0.14 15.41
CA ASN A 86 -4.87 1.45 16.01
C ASN A 86 -5.27 2.50 14.97
N LEU A 87 -4.60 2.51 13.81
CA LEU A 87 -4.92 3.40 12.70
C LEU A 87 -6.35 3.16 12.20
N LEU A 88 -6.70 1.89 11.93
CA LEU A 88 -8.03 1.52 11.46
C LEU A 88 -9.11 1.82 12.51
N SER A 89 -8.82 1.57 13.80
CA SER A 89 -9.73 1.93 14.89
C SER A 89 -10.00 3.44 14.94
N ALA A 90 -8.97 4.27 14.75
CA ALA A 90 -9.12 5.73 14.68
C ALA A 90 -9.95 6.20 13.47
N MET A 91 -10.09 5.35 12.45
CA MET A 91 -10.88 5.54 11.24
C MET A 91 -12.26 4.87 11.30
N ASN A 92 -12.62 4.23 12.42
CA ASN A 92 -13.82 3.38 12.55
C ASN A 92 -13.84 2.20 11.54
N MET A 93 -12.67 1.65 11.23
CA MET A 93 -12.47 0.50 10.36
C MET A 93 -11.88 -0.67 11.15
N LYS A 94 -11.91 -1.87 10.57
CA LYS A 94 -11.32 -3.09 11.15
C LYS A 94 -10.62 -3.93 10.09
N ILE A 95 -9.61 -4.70 10.52
CA ILE A 95 -8.96 -5.70 9.67
C ILE A 95 -9.86 -6.94 9.56
N LYS A 96 -9.94 -7.51 8.37
CA LYS A 96 -10.52 -8.83 8.13
C LYS A 96 -9.45 -9.71 7.48
N PHE A 97 -9.35 -10.95 7.95
CA PHE A 97 -8.47 -11.95 7.34
C PHE A 97 -9.31 -12.85 6.44
N GLU A 98 -8.80 -13.13 5.25
CA GLU A 98 -9.42 -14.04 4.29
C GLU A 98 -8.37 -15.04 3.84
N LYS A 99 -8.78 -16.31 3.70
CA LYS A 99 -7.92 -17.37 3.19
C LYS A 99 -7.83 -17.20 1.68
N ILE A 100 -6.61 -17.11 1.16
CA ILE A 100 -6.35 -17.12 -0.28
C ILE A 100 -5.96 -18.56 -0.65
N GLU A 101 -6.61 -19.13 -1.65
CA GLU A 101 -6.21 -20.41 -2.23
C GLU A 101 -5.23 -20.11 -3.37
N GLU A 102 -3.99 -20.61 -3.27
CA GLU A 102 -3.04 -20.50 -4.37
C GLU A 102 -3.52 -21.41 -5.51
N GLU A 103 -3.81 -20.82 -6.68
CA GLU A 103 -3.99 -21.59 -7.90
C GLU A 103 -2.69 -22.36 -8.15
N LYS A 104 -2.74 -23.69 -8.02
CA LYS A 104 -1.68 -24.55 -8.52
C LYS A 104 -1.67 -24.39 -10.03
N GLU A 105 -0.66 -23.72 -10.57
CA GLU A 105 -0.36 -23.77 -12.00
C GLU A 105 -0.22 -25.25 -12.40
N ASN A 106 -1.11 -25.70 -13.29
CA ASN A 106 -1.04 -27.00 -13.95
C ASN A 106 -0.05 -26.96 -15.11
#